data_AF-A0A1E5C543-F1
#
_entry.id   AF-A0A1E5C543-F1
#
_cell.length_a   1.000
_cell.length_b   1.000
_cell.length_c   1.000
_cell.angle_alpha   90.00
_cell.angle_beta   90.00
_cell.angle_gamma   90.00
#
_symmetry.space_group_name_H-M   'P 1'
#
loop_
_entity.id
_entity.type
_entity.pdbx_description
1 polymer ?
#
loop_
_entity_poly.entity_id
_entity_poly.type
_entity_poly.pdbx_seq_one_letter_code
_entity_poly.pdbx_strand_id
1 'polypeptide(L)' 'MKHTLDDIMFQGSDHTDPTRISCFGAVDHVRLDGSEYSAVFSTSLDVKNGLIEDYLVFAYLSRLGLKPIHPLT' A
#
# COMPACT_ATOMS: atom_id res chain seq x y z
N MET A 1 15.06 6.91 -0.66
CA MET A 1 13.74 6.26 -0.53
C MET A 1 13.31 5.74 -1.88
N LYS A 2 12.87 4.49 -1.95
CA LYS A 2 12.43 3.81 -3.18
C LYS A 2 11.07 3.19 -2.89
N HIS A 3 10.14 3.29 -3.84
CA HIS A 3 8.83 2.63 -3.77
C HIS A 3 8.71 1.59 -4.87
N THR A 4 8.07 0.47 -4.55
CA THR A 4 7.58 -0.50 -5.53
C THR A 4 6.08 -0.69 -5.34
N LEU A 5 5.35 -0.79 -6.46
CA LEU A 5 3.95 -1.21 -6.47
C LEU A 5 3.92 -2.58 -7.13
N ASP A 6 3.46 -3.57 -6.37
CA ASP A 6 3.44 -4.95 -6.82
C ASP A 6 2.06 -5.30 -7.42
N ASP A 7 0.99 -4.71 -6.88
CA ASP A 7 -0.38 -4.91 -7.38
C ASP A 7 -1.25 -3.66 -7.21
N ILE A 8 -2.19 -3.46 -8.13
CA ILE A 8 -3.17 -2.36 -8.13
C ILE A 8 -4.53 -2.91 -8.52
N MET A 9 -5.51 -2.74 -7.64
CA MET A 9 -6.90 -3.16 -7.84
C MET A 9 -7.82 -1.95 -7.91
N PHE A 10 -8.60 -1.87 -8.98
CA PHE A 10 -9.65 -0.87 -9.16
C PHE A 10 -11.00 -1.51 -8.82
N GLN A 11 -11.77 -0.88 -7.92
CA GLN A 11 -13.05 -1.35 -7.43
C GLN A 11 -14.11 -0.27 -7.73
N GLY A 12 -15.06 -0.62 -8.59
CA GLY A 12 -16.15 0.25 -9.05
C GLY A 12 -16.77 -0.34 -10.32
N SER A 13 -18.08 -0.20 -10.48
CA SER A 13 -18.77 -0.61 -11.71
C SER A 13 -18.48 0.44 -12.80
N ASP A 14 -17.83 0.03 -13.88
CA ASP A 14 -17.78 0.75 -15.17
C ASP A 14 -17.43 2.26 -15.12
N HIS A 15 -16.27 2.61 -14.55
CA HIS A 15 -15.72 3.98 -14.61
C HIS A 15 -16.64 5.08 -14.03
N THR A 16 -17.73 4.73 -13.35
CA THR A 16 -18.55 5.70 -12.65
C THR A 16 -17.99 5.92 -11.26
N ASP A 17 -17.71 7.18 -10.97
CA ASP A 17 -17.51 7.72 -9.63
C ASP A 17 -18.59 7.21 -8.64
N PRO A 18 -18.24 6.69 -7.45
CA PRO A 18 -16.91 6.61 -6.81
C PRO A 18 -16.08 5.40 -7.22
N THR A 19 -14.78 5.63 -7.37
CA THR A 19 -13.78 4.58 -7.63
C THR A 19 -12.91 4.40 -6.39
N ARG A 20 -12.83 3.16 -5.91
CA ARG A 20 -11.87 2.76 -4.87
C ARG A 20 -10.66 2.09 -5.52
N ILE A 21 -9.47 2.56 -5.20
CA ILE A 21 -8.20 2.02 -5.69
C ILE A 21 -7.46 1.43 -4.49
N SER A 22 -7.12 0.15 -4.56
CA SER A 22 -6.26 -0.49 -3.56
C SER A 22 -4.93 -0.82 -4.19
N CYS A 23 -3.83 -0.60 -3.48
CA CYS A 23 -2.52 -1.04 -3.95
C CYS A 23 -1.74 -1.75 -2.84
N PHE A 24 -0.83 -2.62 -3.26
CA PHE A 24 0.11 -3.33 -2.40
C PHE A 24 1.53 -3.11 -2.92
N GLY A 25 2.49 -2.96 -2.01
CA GLY A 25 3.88 -2.72 -2.39
C GLY A 25 4.83 -2.61 -1.21
N ALA A 26 6.02 -2.08 -1.48
CA ALA A 26 7.07 -1.87 -0.47
C ALA A 26 7.74 -0.51 -0.59
N VAL A 27 8.26 -0.01 0.53
CA VAL A 27 9.01 1.24 0.60
C VAL A 27 10.29 1.08 1.40
N ASP A 28 11.39 1.51 0.81
CA ASP A 28 12.67 1.68 1.50
C ASP A 28 12.71 3.07 2.15
N HIS A 29 12.90 3.10 3.47
CA HIS A 29 12.91 4.30 4.30
C HIS A 29 14.11 4.32 5.26
N VAL A 30 14.50 5.53 5.66
CA VAL A 30 15.51 5.76 6.69
C VAL A 30 14.78 6.22 7.96
N ARG A 31 15.04 5.56 9.08
CA ARG A 31 14.46 5.93 10.39
C ARG A 31 15.22 7.11 11.01
N LEU A 32 14.65 7.70 12.06
CA LEU A 32 15.26 8.85 12.75
C LEU A 32 16.62 8.53 13.37
N ASP A 33 16.91 7.26 13.66
CA ASP A 33 18.21 6.78 14.14
C ASP A 33 19.23 6.54 13.00
N GLY A 34 18.87 6.87 11.75
CA GLY A 34 19.69 6.70 10.56
C GLY A 34 19.69 5.28 9.97
N SER A 35 18.97 4.34 10.57
CA SER A 35 18.90 2.96 10.07
C SER A 35 18.00 2.83 8.84
N GLU A 36 18.42 2.01 7.87
CA GLU A 36 17.67 1.73 6.64
C GLU A 36 16.77 0.50 6.80
N TYR A 37 15.52 0.61 6.36
CA TYR A 37 14.52 -0.45 6.44
C TYR A 37 13.64 -0.49 5.20
N SER A 38 13.15 -1.69 4.86
CA SER A 38 12.07 -1.87 3.90
C SER A 38 10.79 -2.23 4.65
N ALA A 39 9.66 -1.62 4.29
CA ALA A 39 8.36 -1.90 4.84
C ALA A 39 7.35 -2.21 3.73
N VAL A 40 6.62 -3.31 3.88
CA VAL A 40 5.45 -3.61 3.03
C VAL A 40 4.27 -2.75 3.47
N PHE A 41 3.46 -2.34 2.50
CA PHE A 41 2.28 -1.55 2.75
C PHE A 41 1.12 -1.99 1.86
N SER A 42 -0.08 -1.64 2.29
CA SER A 42 -1.27 -1.59 1.44
C SER A 42 -1.96 -0.24 1.60
N THR A 43 -2.69 0.19 0.58
CA THR A 43 -3.47 1.43 0.64
C THR A 43 -4.89 1.20 0.17
N SER A 44 -5.79 2.10 0.61
CA SER A 44 -7.12 2.27 0.05
C SER A 44 -7.31 3.75 -0.26
N LEU A 45 -7.51 4.07 -1.53
CA LEU A 45 -7.69 5.42 -2.05
C LEU A 45 -9.09 5.54 -2.63
N ASP A 46 -9.89 6.43 -2.06
CA ASP A 46 -11.22 6.76 -2.58
C ASP A 46 -11.15 8.01 -3.45
N VAL A 47 -11.60 7.88 -4.69
CA VAL A 47 -11.63 8.97 -5.67
C VAL A 47 -13.07 9.29 -6.03
N LYS A 48 -13.42 10.57 -5.88
CA LYS A 48 -14.72 11.13 -6.23
C LYS A 48 -14.60 12.44 -6.98
N ASN A 49 -15.32 12.57 -8.09
CA ASN A 49 -15.26 13.66 -9.06
C ASN A 49 -13.81 13.96 -9.53
N GLY A 50 -13.01 12.91 -9.68
CA GLY A 50 -11.59 13.02 -10.03
C GLY A 50 -10.69 13.58 -8.90
N LEU A 51 -11.22 13.74 -7.69
CA LEU A 51 -10.51 14.21 -6.51
C LEU A 51 -10.37 13.10 -5.48
N ILE A 52 -9.31 13.16 -4.67
CA ILE A 52 -9.15 12.24 -3.54
C ILE A 52 -10.15 12.65 -2.45
N GLU A 53 -11.05 11.75 -2.08
CA GLU A 53 -12.01 11.92 -0.98
C GLU A 53 -11.43 11.35 0.32
N ASP A 54 -10.78 10.19 0.27
CA ASP A 54 -10.12 9.55 1.41
C ASP A 54 -8.88 8.75 0.97
N TYR A 55 -7.91 8.59 1.88
CA TYR A 55 -6.69 7.83 1.64
C TYR A 55 -6.16 7.19 2.93
N LEU A 56 -6.28 5.87 3.00
CA LEU A 56 -5.80 5.06 4.12
C LEU A 56 -4.52 4.31 3.72
N VAL A 57 -3.52 4.36 4.60
CA VAL A 57 -2.24 3.64 4.44
C VAL A 57 -2.04 2.69 5.61
N PHE A 58 -1.86 1.41 5.29
CA PHE A 58 -1.56 0.35 6.24
C PHE A 58 -0.14 -0.14 5.99
N ALA A 59 0.81 0.27 6.84
CA ALA A 59 2.21 -0.11 6.73
C ALA A 59 2.61 -1.08 7.84
N TYR A 60 3.34 -2.13 7.48
CA TYR A 60 3.94 -3.03 8.47
C TYR A 60 5.30 -2.48 8.91
N LEU A 61 5.31 -1.79 10.06
CA LEU A 61 6.50 -1.10 10.57
C LEU A 61 7.29 -1.91 11.62
N SER A 62 6.82 -3.11 11.96
CA SER A 62 7.41 -3.92 13.03
C SER A 62 8.81 -4.41 12.65
N ARG A 63 9.71 -4.48 13.65
CA ARG A 63 11.08 -5.04 13.49
C ARG A 63 11.09 -6.57 13.35
N LEU A 64 10.00 -7.24 13.71
CA LEU A 64 9.84 -8.68 13.63
C LEU A 64 9.26 -8.99 12.25
N GLY A 65 10.12 -9.22 11.26
CA GLY A 65 9.69 -9.52 9.90
C GLY A 65 8.61 -10.59 9.89
N LEU A 66 7.48 -10.30 9.23
CA LEU A 66 6.61 -11.37 8.77
C LEU A 66 7.40 -12.10 7.70
N LYS A 67 7.89 -13.30 8.05
CA LYS A 67 8.26 -14.27 7.02
C LYS A 67 7.01 -14.43 6.15
N PRO A 68 7.09 -14.29 4.82
CA PRO A 68 5.93 -14.49 3.95
C PRO A 68 5.30 -15.83 4.32
N ILE A 69 4.01 -15.82 4.65
CA ILE A 69 3.26 -17.05 4.81
C ILE A 69 3.08 -17.55 3.38
N HIS A 70 4.03 -18.36 2.90
CA HIS A 70 3.78 -19.15 1.71
C HIS A 70 2.54 -20.02 2.00
N PRO A 71 1.56 -20.09 1.10
CA PRO A 71 0.50 -21.08 1.23
C PRO A 71 1.18 -22.45 1.24
N LEU A 72 0.92 -23.22 2.29
CA LEU A 72 1.30 -24.63 2.37
C LEU A 72 0.54 -25.36 1.26
N THR A 73 1.19 -25.58 0.12
CA THR A 73 0.90 -26.69 -0.79
C THR A 73 1.63 -27.93 -0.33
#